data_AF-A0A1H4CN07-F1
#
_entry.id   AF-A0A1H4CN07-F1
#
_cell.length_a   1.000
_cell.length_b   1.000
_cell.length_c   1.000
_cell.angle_alpha   90.00
_cell.angle_beta   90.00
_cell.angle_gamma   90.00
#
_symmetry.space_group_name_H-M   'P 1'
#
loop_
_entity.id
_entity.type
_entity.pdbx_description
1 polymer ?
#
loop_
_entity_poly.entity_id
_entity_poly.type
_entity_poly.pdbx_seq_one_letter_code
_entity_poly.pdbx_strand_id
1 'polypeptide(L)'
;MFRKIMKTIAATALVAAALSATSFAGQWLQYGSDWYYQQDDGSNAKNQWVGNYYLGSDGIMYTSSWTPDGYYVDASGKWDGRPSVNTGTTQEPVNTIGQYIYNSPLVADMINTDEMTWSYGGTPVQIIQSNDTAFYDRGTYYEIPNCDVLGAYYDEYGEHGYYTLVTGPIYVRKNATVNKYDYNTGATITITAEQVVQQYGSLYEGGYISLCTIGCATSFDANGYITKLSVHAFE
;
A
#
# COMPACT_ATOMS: atom_id res chain seq x y z
N MET A 1 24.14 37.95 74.39
CA MET A 1 24.51 36.62 73.88
C MET A 1 23.86 36.47 72.50
N PHE A 2 24.54 36.91 71.43
CA PHE A 2 25.28 36.08 70.47
C PHE A 2 24.41 35.20 69.53
N ARG A 3 24.38 35.61 68.24
CA ARG A 3 24.60 34.81 66.99
C ARG A 3 23.44 34.31 66.10
N LYS A 4 23.53 34.81 64.84
CA LYS A 4 23.49 34.12 63.52
C LYS A 4 22.09 33.75 62.96
N ILE A 5 21.58 34.38 61.90
CA ILE A 5 21.93 34.21 60.45
C ILE A 5 21.94 32.73 60.04
N MET A 6 20.94 32.27 59.26
CA MET A 6 21.13 31.25 58.23
C MET A 6 19.91 31.05 57.28
N LYS A 7 20.09 31.45 56.00
CA LYS A 7 19.68 30.81 54.73
C LYS A 7 18.20 30.81 54.27
N THR A 8 17.90 31.81 53.44
CA THR A 8 17.46 31.68 52.03
C THR A 8 17.05 30.28 51.55
N ILE A 9 15.79 30.10 51.15
CA ILE A 9 15.42 29.20 50.07
C ILE A 9 15.05 30.10 48.90
N ALA A 10 15.95 30.15 47.92
CA ALA A 10 15.68 30.75 46.62
C ALA A 10 14.59 29.90 45.96
N ALA A 11 13.38 30.43 45.88
CA ALA A 11 12.40 29.97 44.92
C ALA A 11 12.92 30.40 43.55
N THR A 12 13.71 29.51 42.93
CA THR A 12 14.16 29.67 41.56
C THR A 12 12.90 29.70 40.68
N ALA A 13 12.46 30.90 40.32
CA ALA A 13 11.54 31.09 39.23
C ALA A 13 12.20 30.48 38.00
N LEU A 14 11.70 29.33 37.56
CA LEU A 14 11.98 28.77 36.24
C LEU A 14 11.77 29.89 35.23
N VAL A 15 12.87 30.33 34.62
CA VAL A 15 12.83 31.10 33.38
C VAL A 15 12.27 30.16 32.32
N ALA A 16 10.94 30.08 32.22
CA ALA A 16 10.22 29.42 31.14
C ALA A 16 10.20 30.33 29.90
N ALA A 17 11.38 30.77 29.46
CA ALA A 17 11.55 31.50 28.22
C ALA A 17 12.42 30.65 27.28
N ALA A 18 11.87 30.36 26.10
CA ALA A 18 12.50 29.72 24.95
C ALA A 18 12.65 28.19 24.99
N LEU A 19 11.52 27.48 25.11
CA LEU A 19 11.20 26.49 24.09
C LEU A 19 10.13 27.11 23.20
N SER A 20 10.52 28.10 22.41
CA SER A 20 9.85 28.32 21.14
C SER A 20 10.19 27.08 20.33
N ALA A 21 9.44 25.99 20.52
CA ALA A 21 9.39 24.95 19.51
C ALA A 21 9.04 25.72 18.24
N THR A 22 9.98 25.82 17.31
CA THR A 22 9.63 26.18 15.94
C THR A 22 8.50 25.25 15.59
N SER A 23 7.29 25.79 15.46
CA SER A 23 6.19 25.03 14.88
C SER A 23 6.66 24.72 13.47
N PHE A 24 7.01 23.47 13.23
CA PHE A 24 7.32 22.98 11.90
C PHE A 24 6.00 22.93 11.12
N ALA A 25 5.57 24.09 10.65
CA ALA A 25 4.35 24.28 9.90
C ALA A 25 4.76 24.49 8.45
N GLY A 26 4.70 23.40 7.68
CA GLY A 26 4.78 23.43 6.24
C GLY A 26 3.80 24.42 5.59
N GLN A 27 3.92 24.59 4.28
CA GLN A 27 3.18 25.60 3.52
C GLN A 27 2.15 25.00 2.58
N TRP A 28 1.00 25.66 2.47
CA TRP A 28 0.00 25.36 1.45
C TRP A 28 0.40 25.99 0.11
N LEU A 29 0.38 25.18 -0.96
CA LEU A 29 0.67 25.58 -2.33
C LEU A 29 -0.58 25.40 -3.17
N GLN A 30 -0.91 26.36 -4.03
CA GLN A 30 -2.05 26.28 -4.94
C GLN A 30 -1.58 26.32 -6.40
N TYR A 31 -2.01 25.34 -7.19
CA TYR A 31 -1.78 25.28 -8.63
C TYR A 31 -3.13 25.15 -9.35
N GLY A 32 -3.58 26.23 -9.98
CA GLY A 32 -4.93 26.28 -10.55
C GLY A 32 -5.99 26.16 -9.45
N SER A 33 -6.87 25.16 -9.57
CA SER A 33 -7.87 24.83 -8.55
C SER A 33 -7.34 23.96 -7.41
N ASP A 34 -6.15 23.37 -7.58
CA ASP A 34 -5.70 22.26 -6.75
C ASP A 34 -4.79 22.77 -5.64
N TRP A 35 -4.99 22.22 -4.44
CA TRP A 35 -4.23 22.57 -3.25
C TRP A 35 -3.31 21.41 -2.85
N TYR A 36 -2.09 21.75 -2.49
CA TYR A 36 -1.05 20.85 -2.01
C TYR A 36 -0.51 21.39 -0.69
N TYR A 37 0.14 20.53 0.09
CA TYR A 37 0.87 20.96 1.28
C TYR A 37 2.31 20.48 1.21
N GLN A 38 3.25 21.42 1.26
CA GLN A 38 4.67 21.14 1.29
C GLN A 38 5.18 21.18 2.72
N GLN A 39 5.79 20.09 3.17
CA GLN A 39 6.42 19.96 4.47
C GLN A 39 7.76 20.72 4.50
N ASP A 40 8.30 20.93 5.70
CA ASP A 40 9.51 21.73 5.91
C ASP A 40 10.78 21.07 5.32
N ASP A 41 10.75 19.76 5.12
CA ASP A 41 11.80 19.01 4.42
C ASP A 41 11.73 19.17 2.88
N GLY A 42 10.75 19.95 2.38
CA GLY A 42 10.49 20.18 0.97
C GLY A 42 9.64 19.12 0.29
N SER A 43 9.29 18.03 0.99
CA SER A 43 8.40 16.99 0.47
C SER A 43 6.94 17.44 0.45
N ASN A 44 6.11 16.84 -0.41
CA ASN A 44 4.67 17.10 -0.41
C ASN A 44 3.94 16.08 0.48
N ALA A 45 3.00 16.55 1.29
CA ALA A 45 2.09 15.70 2.03
C ALA A 45 1.18 14.93 1.08
N LYS A 46 1.09 13.62 1.29
CA LYS A 46 0.30 12.67 0.49
C LYS A 46 -0.28 11.60 1.40
N ASN A 47 -1.48 11.13 1.09
CA ASN A 47 -2.23 10.12 1.85
C ASN A 47 -2.35 10.41 3.36
N GLN A 48 -2.43 11.68 3.75
CA GLN A 48 -2.42 12.07 5.16
C GLN A 48 -3.25 13.33 5.42
N TRP A 49 -3.63 13.49 6.70
CA TRP A 49 -4.27 14.70 7.19
C TRP A 49 -3.22 15.78 7.51
N VAL A 50 -3.51 17.01 7.09
CA VAL A 50 -2.83 18.23 7.54
C VAL A 50 -3.88 19.13 8.17
N GLY A 51 -3.92 19.15 9.50
CA GLY A 51 -5.02 19.75 10.23
C GLY A 51 -6.34 19.06 9.91
N ASN A 52 -7.31 19.80 9.36
CA ASN A 52 -8.63 19.27 8.99
C ASN A 52 -8.77 18.98 7.49
N TYR A 53 -7.67 18.86 6.76
CA TYR A 53 -7.66 18.67 5.31
C TYR A 53 -6.91 17.38 4.98
N TYR A 54 -7.45 16.60 4.05
CA TYR A 54 -6.82 15.35 3.62
C TYR A 54 -6.17 15.51 2.24
N LEU A 55 -4.90 15.13 2.13
CA LEU A 55 -4.14 15.16 0.89
C LEU A 55 -4.15 13.75 0.29
N GLY A 56 -4.60 13.61 -0.96
CA GLY A 56 -4.65 12.36 -1.69
C GLY A 56 -3.28 11.78 -2.03
N SER A 57 -3.26 10.65 -2.75
CA SER A 57 -2.01 9.99 -3.19
C SER A 57 -1.22 10.80 -4.22
N ASP A 58 -1.91 11.64 -4.99
CA ASP A 58 -1.33 12.64 -5.89
C ASP A 58 -0.80 13.88 -5.14
N GLY A 59 -1.18 14.05 -3.86
CA GLY A 59 -0.89 15.21 -3.02
C GLY A 59 -1.90 16.33 -3.15
N ILE A 60 -2.98 16.13 -3.92
CA ILE A 60 -4.06 17.10 -4.07
C ILE A 60 -5.01 16.97 -2.87
N MET A 61 -5.39 18.11 -2.32
CA MET A 61 -6.38 18.19 -1.26
C MET A 61 -7.76 17.77 -1.75
N TYR A 62 -8.40 16.88 -1.01
CA TYR A 62 -9.77 16.44 -1.30
C TYR A 62 -10.77 17.57 -1.04
N THR A 63 -11.81 17.66 -1.87
CA THR A 63 -12.94 18.60 -1.69
C THR A 63 -14.25 17.90 -2.07
N SER A 64 -15.33 18.21 -1.35
CA SER A 64 -16.67 17.63 -1.55
C SER A 64 -16.71 16.10 -1.62
N SER A 65 -15.80 15.40 -0.94
CA SER A 65 -15.58 13.97 -1.09
C SER A 65 -15.35 13.26 0.24
N TRP A 66 -15.44 11.93 0.20
CA TRP A 66 -15.08 11.07 1.32
C TRP A 66 -13.59 10.75 1.28
N THR A 67 -12.94 10.82 2.44
CA THR A 67 -11.56 10.38 2.63
C THR A 67 -11.51 8.85 2.77
N PRO A 68 -10.35 8.21 2.50
CA PRO A 68 -10.22 6.76 2.62
C PRO A 68 -10.52 6.20 4.03
N ASP A 69 -10.34 7.02 5.06
CA ASP A 69 -10.64 6.71 6.47
C ASP A 69 -12.07 7.10 6.91
N GLY A 70 -12.92 7.45 5.95
CA GLY A 70 -14.38 7.54 6.14
C GLY A 70 -14.89 8.87 6.68
N TYR A 71 -14.11 9.95 6.59
CA TYR A 71 -14.55 11.30 6.92
C TYR A 71 -14.99 12.03 5.65
N TYR A 72 -16.01 12.89 5.76
CA TYR A 72 -16.40 13.75 4.66
C TYR A 72 -15.72 15.11 4.78
N VAL A 73 -15.11 15.58 3.69
CA VAL A 73 -14.61 16.94 3.58
C VAL A 73 -15.56 17.77 2.71
N ASP A 74 -15.86 18.99 3.16
CA ASP A 74 -16.79 19.86 2.46
C ASP A 74 -16.22 20.46 1.16
N ALA A 75 -16.96 21.38 0.52
CA ALA A 75 -16.51 22.04 -0.70
C ALA A 75 -15.23 22.88 -0.56
N SER A 76 -14.84 23.24 0.66
CA SER A 76 -13.56 23.88 0.97
C SER A 76 -12.44 22.87 1.28
N GLY A 77 -12.76 21.58 1.30
CA GLY A 77 -11.86 20.49 1.67
C GLY A 77 -11.70 20.29 3.17
N LYS A 78 -12.47 21.02 3.97
CA LYS A 78 -12.36 20.98 5.42
C LYS A 78 -13.27 19.89 5.99
N TRP A 79 -12.72 19.09 6.88
CA TRP A 79 -13.51 18.22 7.76
C TRP A 79 -14.15 19.03 8.90
N ASP A 80 -15.44 18.79 9.11
CA ASP A 80 -16.29 19.54 10.05
C ASP A 80 -16.36 18.92 11.46
N GLY A 81 -15.54 17.90 11.74
CA GLY A 81 -15.50 17.24 13.04
C GLY A 81 -16.57 16.18 13.24
N ARG A 82 -17.43 15.91 12.24
CA ARG A 82 -18.38 14.80 12.32
C ARG A 82 -17.63 13.48 12.45
N PRO A 83 -18.16 12.53 13.24
CA PRO A 83 -17.59 11.20 13.30
C PRO A 83 -17.55 10.61 11.90
N SER A 84 -16.48 9.88 11.59
CA SER A 84 -16.42 9.10 10.37
C SER A 84 -17.63 8.18 10.32
N VAL A 85 -18.31 8.11 9.17
CA VAL A 85 -19.56 7.33 9.03
C VAL A 85 -19.30 5.81 9.04
N ASN A 86 -18.05 5.38 9.18
CA ASN A 86 -17.64 3.97 9.20
C ASN A 86 -16.47 3.71 10.17
N THR A 87 -16.53 4.15 11.43
CA THR A 87 -15.50 3.83 12.45
C THR A 87 -15.66 2.41 13.03
N GLY A 88 -15.70 1.40 12.16
CA GLY A 88 -15.65 -0.03 12.54
C GLY A 88 -14.94 -0.89 11.50
N THR A 89 -14.86 -0.41 10.26
CA THR A 89 -14.05 -0.96 9.18
C THR A 89 -13.72 0.25 8.31
N THR A 90 -12.44 0.57 8.08
CA THR A 90 -12.06 1.09 6.77
C THR A 90 -12.82 0.20 5.80
N GLN A 91 -13.72 0.73 4.96
CA GLN A 91 -14.37 -0.13 3.98
C GLN A 91 -13.27 -0.44 2.97
N GLU A 92 -12.51 -1.49 3.30
CA GLU A 92 -11.45 -2.06 2.51
C GLU A 92 -12.06 -2.33 1.12
N PRO A 93 -11.60 -1.66 0.05
CA PRO A 93 -12.15 -1.88 -1.27
C PRO A 93 -12.11 -3.36 -1.60
N VAL A 94 -13.22 -3.89 -2.10
CA VAL A 94 -13.24 -5.27 -2.60
C VAL A 94 -12.38 -5.31 -3.85
N ASN A 95 -11.27 -6.03 -3.79
CA ASN A 95 -10.42 -6.24 -4.95
C ASN A 95 -11.16 -7.15 -5.93
N THR A 96 -11.73 -6.58 -6.98
CA THR A 96 -12.52 -7.37 -7.95
C THR A 96 -11.64 -8.40 -8.66
N ILE A 97 -10.39 -8.06 -8.97
CA ILE A 97 -9.39 -8.99 -9.49
C ILE A 97 -9.10 -10.08 -8.46
N GLY A 98 -8.80 -9.69 -7.22
CA GLY A 98 -8.47 -10.62 -6.17
C GLY A 98 -9.62 -11.57 -5.81
N GLN A 99 -10.88 -11.09 -5.87
CA GLN A 99 -12.07 -11.93 -5.73
C GLN A 99 -12.25 -12.88 -6.89
N TYR A 100 -12.03 -12.39 -8.12
CA TYR A 100 -12.08 -13.23 -9.31
C TYR A 100 -11.09 -14.39 -9.19
N ILE A 101 -9.87 -14.11 -8.74
CA ILE A 101 -8.83 -15.13 -8.54
C ILE A 101 -9.13 -16.01 -7.32
N TYR A 102 -9.54 -15.43 -6.18
CA TYR A 102 -9.88 -16.18 -4.96
C TYR A 102 -10.99 -17.20 -5.19
N ASN A 103 -11.99 -16.84 -6.01
CA ASN A 103 -13.09 -17.73 -6.38
C ASN A 103 -12.78 -18.57 -7.62
N SER A 104 -11.64 -18.34 -8.28
CA SER A 104 -11.19 -19.20 -9.37
C SER A 104 -10.72 -20.54 -8.79
N PRO A 105 -10.97 -21.67 -9.47
CA PRO A 105 -10.50 -22.99 -9.01
C PRO A 105 -8.98 -22.98 -8.76
N LEU A 106 -8.56 -23.23 -7.53
CA LEU A 106 -7.14 -23.40 -7.20
C LEU A 106 -6.62 -24.69 -7.85
N VAL A 107 -5.56 -24.56 -8.63
CA VAL A 107 -4.96 -25.69 -9.34
C VAL A 107 -3.76 -26.22 -8.55
N ALA A 108 -3.91 -27.39 -7.95
CA ALA A 108 -2.80 -28.15 -7.40
C ALA A 108 -2.29 -29.14 -8.45
N ASP A 109 -1.31 -28.69 -9.23
CA ASP A 109 -0.41 -29.46 -10.11
C ASP A 109 -0.89 -30.09 -11.43
N MET A 110 0.12 -30.14 -12.33
CA MET A 110 0.23 -30.56 -13.74
C MET A 110 -0.48 -29.70 -14.81
N ILE A 111 0.36 -28.93 -15.52
CA ILE A 111 0.05 -28.22 -16.78
C ILE A 111 -0.25 -29.25 -17.86
N ASN A 112 -1.41 -29.17 -18.50
CA ASN A 112 -1.70 -29.97 -19.69
C ASN A 112 -1.11 -29.27 -20.93
N THR A 113 -0.01 -29.82 -21.46
CA THR A 113 0.67 -29.28 -22.67
C THR A 113 -0.01 -29.68 -23.98
N ASP A 114 -0.99 -30.58 -23.93
CA ASP A 114 -1.65 -31.14 -25.11
C ASP A 114 -2.91 -30.33 -25.52
N GLU A 115 -3.24 -29.27 -24.79
CA GLU A 115 -4.30 -28.30 -25.09
C GLU A 115 -3.70 -26.96 -25.56
N MET A 116 -4.36 -26.24 -26.48
CA MET A 116 -3.95 -24.88 -26.95
C MET A 116 -4.07 -23.79 -25.86
N THR A 117 -4.29 -24.18 -24.61
CA THR A 117 -4.37 -23.29 -23.47
C THR A 117 -3.56 -23.90 -22.35
N TRP A 118 -2.72 -23.10 -21.69
CA TRP A 118 -2.21 -23.46 -20.38
C TRP A 118 -3.40 -23.46 -19.44
N SER A 119 -3.95 -24.66 -19.25
CA SER A 119 -5.24 -24.89 -18.62
C SER A 119 -5.14 -26.08 -17.67
N TYR A 120 -5.91 -26.04 -16.59
CA TYR A 120 -6.16 -27.19 -15.73
C TYR A 120 -7.64 -27.51 -15.73
N GLY A 121 -7.99 -28.69 -16.22
CA GLY A 121 -9.39 -29.10 -16.38
C GLY A 121 -10.22 -28.12 -17.23
N GLY A 122 -9.59 -27.43 -18.19
CA GLY A 122 -10.22 -26.43 -19.04
C GLY A 122 -10.23 -24.99 -18.49
N THR A 123 -9.58 -24.71 -17.34
CA THR A 123 -9.50 -23.36 -16.74
C THR A 123 -8.10 -22.74 -16.94
N PRO A 124 -7.96 -21.51 -17.49
CA PRO A 124 -6.65 -20.91 -17.81
C PRO A 124 -5.74 -20.61 -16.62
N VAL A 125 -4.41 -20.70 -16.82
CA VAL A 125 -3.39 -20.19 -15.89
C VAL A 125 -3.45 -18.67 -15.80
N GLN A 126 -3.44 -18.12 -14.57
CA GLN A 126 -3.56 -16.69 -14.31
C GLN A 126 -2.25 -16.10 -13.77
N ILE A 127 -1.62 -15.20 -14.52
CA ILE A 127 -0.49 -14.38 -14.04
C ILE A 127 -1.01 -12.97 -13.77
N ILE A 128 -0.56 -12.34 -12.68
CA ILE A 128 -0.83 -10.93 -12.40
C ILE A 128 0.42 -10.15 -12.69
N GLN A 129 0.32 -9.17 -13.58
CA GLN A 129 1.42 -8.27 -13.95
C GLN A 129 1.00 -6.82 -13.70
N SER A 130 1.91 -6.00 -13.17
CA SER A 130 1.73 -4.55 -13.24
C SER A 130 2.25 -3.98 -14.56
N ASN A 131 1.48 -3.05 -15.13
CA ASN A 131 1.80 -2.34 -16.36
C ASN A 131 2.71 -1.12 -16.13
N ASP A 132 2.90 -0.73 -14.87
CA ASP A 132 3.83 0.31 -14.47
C ASP A 132 4.42 0.03 -13.08
N THR A 133 5.12 1.01 -12.50
CA THR A 133 5.71 0.93 -11.16
C THR A 133 4.91 1.70 -10.10
N ALA A 134 3.66 2.08 -10.39
CA ALA A 134 2.84 2.83 -9.45
C ALA A 134 2.53 1.98 -8.20
N PHE A 135 2.63 2.62 -7.05
CA PHE A 135 2.54 1.98 -5.75
C PHE A 135 2.06 2.99 -4.70
N TYR A 136 1.02 2.65 -3.95
CA TYR A 136 0.46 3.52 -2.91
C TYR A 136 0.31 2.81 -1.59
N ASP A 137 0.81 3.43 -0.52
CA ASP A 137 0.46 3.06 0.85
C ASP A 137 -0.91 3.64 1.21
N ARG A 138 -1.86 2.76 1.55
CA ARG A 138 -3.23 3.10 1.95
C ARG A 138 -3.47 2.91 3.45
N GLY A 139 -2.41 2.81 4.24
CA GLY A 139 -2.46 2.66 5.70
C GLY A 139 -2.51 1.21 6.15
N THR A 140 -3.54 0.46 5.77
CA THR A 140 -3.75 -0.96 6.15
C THR A 140 -3.30 -1.95 5.07
N TYR A 141 -3.11 -1.48 3.84
CA TYR A 141 -2.68 -2.26 2.68
C TYR A 141 -1.91 -1.38 1.70
N TYR A 142 -1.28 -2.02 0.71
CA TYR A 142 -0.70 -1.39 -0.46
C TYR A 142 -1.60 -1.57 -1.68
N GLU A 143 -1.71 -0.53 -2.49
CA GLU A 143 -2.41 -0.55 -3.77
C GLU A 143 -1.43 -0.49 -4.93
N ILE A 144 -1.67 -1.35 -5.91
CA ILE A 144 -0.97 -1.37 -7.19
C ILE A 144 -2.05 -1.15 -8.25
N PRO A 145 -2.15 0.04 -8.86
CA PRO A 145 -3.36 0.49 -9.54
C PRO A 145 -3.56 -0.10 -10.95
N ASN A 146 -2.46 -0.46 -11.63
CA ASN A 146 -2.46 -0.74 -13.06
C ASN A 146 -2.01 -2.18 -13.34
N CYS A 147 -2.80 -3.16 -12.88
CA CYS A 147 -2.48 -4.58 -13.08
C CYS A 147 -3.39 -5.25 -14.12
N ASP A 148 -2.80 -6.21 -14.83
CA ASP A 148 -3.50 -7.16 -15.68
C ASP A 148 -3.43 -8.56 -15.08
N VAL A 149 -4.56 -9.26 -15.12
CA VAL A 149 -4.61 -10.72 -14.97
C VAL A 149 -4.57 -11.31 -16.37
N LEU A 150 -3.56 -12.12 -16.62
CA LEU A 150 -3.26 -12.70 -17.92
C LEU A 150 -3.61 -14.19 -17.93
N GLY A 151 -4.34 -14.63 -18.96
CA GLY A 151 -4.53 -16.03 -19.30
C GLY A 151 -3.43 -16.49 -20.25
N ALA A 152 -2.77 -17.61 -19.96
CA ALA A 152 -1.77 -18.20 -20.84
C ALA A 152 -2.39 -19.10 -21.93
N TYR A 153 -1.83 -19.09 -23.13
CA TYR A 153 -2.26 -19.91 -24.26
C TYR A 153 -1.09 -20.38 -25.15
N TYR A 154 -1.37 -21.36 -25.99
CA TYR A 154 -0.53 -21.73 -27.13
C TYR A 154 -1.27 -21.42 -28.42
N ASP A 155 -0.58 -20.83 -29.39
CA ASP A 155 -1.15 -20.64 -30.71
C ASP A 155 -1.09 -21.93 -31.55
N GLU A 156 -1.55 -21.84 -32.81
CA GLU A 156 -1.55 -22.97 -33.75
C GLU A 156 -0.15 -23.49 -34.10
N TYR A 157 0.91 -22.73 -33.79
CA TYR A 157 2.32 -23.09 -34.00
C TYR A 157 2.98 -23.65 -32.73
N GLY A 158 2.25 -23.71 -31.62
CA GLY A 158 2.79 -24.11 -30.32
C GLY A 158 3.65 -23.02 -29.67
N GLU A 159 3.57 -21.78 -30.13
CA GLU A 159 4.20 -20.64 -29.47
C GLU A 159 3.38 -20.20 -28.27
N HIS A 160 4.07 -19.86 -27.18
CA HIS A 160 3.47 -19.47 -25.93
C HIS A 160 3.09 -17.99 -25.93
N GLY A 161 1.86 -17.67 -25.52
CA GLY A 161 1.35 -16.30 -25.45
C GLY A 161 0.46 -16.04 -24.24
N TYR A 162 0.09 -14.77 -24.07
CA TYR A 162 -0.80 -14.30 -23.00
C TYR A 162 -1.90 -13.40 -23.57
N TYR A 163 -3.09 -13.47 -23.00
CA TYR A 163 -4.18 -12.53 -23.24
C TYR A 163 -4.70 -11.97 -21.93
N THR A 164 -5.16 -10.71 -21.93
CA THR A 164 -5.71 -10.08 -20.73
C THR A 164 -7.11 -10.62 -20.43
N LEU A 165 -7.29 -11.18 -19.25
CA LEU A 165 -8.57 -11.62 -18.70
C LEU A 165 -9.33 -10.46 -18.05
N VAL A 166 -8.62 -9.67 -17.22
CA VAL A 166 -9.17 -8.51 -16.52
C VAL A 166 -8.05 -7.55 -16.15
N THR A 167 -8.36 -6.25 -16.17
CA THR A 167 -7.46 -5.16 -15.78
C THR A 167 -8.04 -4.43 -14.57
N GLY A 168 -7.19 -3.93 -13.68
CA GLY A 168 -7.60 -3.18 -12.51
C GLY A 168 -6.56 -3.16 -11.39
N PRO A 169 -6.90 -2.53 -10.26
CA PRO A 169 -6.00 -2.49 -9.12
C PRO A 169 -5.94 -3.84 -8.42
N ILE A 170 -4.79 -4.14 -7.82
CA ILE A 170 -4.66 -5.18 -6.81
C ILE A 170 -4.25 -4.58 -5.47
N TYR A 171 -4.66 -5.25 -4.39
CA TYR A 171 -4.37 -4.82 -3.03
C TYR A 171 -3.57 -5.89 -2.28
N VAL A 172 -2.51 -5.46 -1.60
CA VAL A 172 -1.60 -6.32 -0.83
C VAL A 172 -1.68 -5.94 0.64
N ARG A 173 -2.01 -6.88 1.53
CA ARG A 173 -1.96 -6.61 2.97
C ARG A 173 -0.53 -6.30 3.40
N LYS A 174 -0.36 -5.32 4.30
CA LYS A 174 0.96 -5.01 4.89
C LYS A 174 1.57 -6.19 5.64
N ASN A 175 0.73 -7.01 6.27
CA ASN A 175 1.14 -8.24 6.94
C ASN A 175 1.22 -9.46 6.01
N ALA A 176 1.06 -9.28 4.68
CA ALA A 176 1.16 -10.39 3.75
C ALA A 176 2.56 -11.02 3.83
N THR A 177 2.62 -12.35 3.88
CA THR A 177 3.90 -13.05 4.01
C THR A 177 4.62 -13.10 2.67
N VAL A 178 5.93 -12.89 2.71
CA VAL A 178 6.84 -12.97 1.57
C VAL A 178 7.95 -13.94 1.95
N ASN A 179 8.12 -14.99 1.15
CA ASN A 179 9.26 -15.90 1.30
C ASN A 179 10.43 -15.34 0.51
N LYS A 180 11.55 -15.09 1.20
CA LYS A 180 12.79 -14.60 0.61
C LYS A 180 13.87 -15.66 0.78
N TYR A 181 14.58 -15.97 -0.30
CA TYR A 181 15.75 -16.82 -0.25
C TYR A 181 16.99 -15.98 0.13
N ASP A 182 17.75 -16.42 1.12
CA ASP A 182 19.01 -15.81 1.50
C ASP A 182 20.17 -16.60 0.88
N TYR A 183 20.79 -16.03 -0.15
CA TYR A 183 21.91 -16.67 -0.86
C TYR A 183 23.17 -16.84 0.00
N ASN A 184 23.33 -16.07 1.08
CA ASN A 184 24.49 -16.19 1.95
C ASN A 184 24.39 -17.40 2.88
N THR A 185 23.17 -17.74 3.28
CA THR A 185 22.90 -18.81 4.25
C THR A 185 22.24 -20.05 3.63
N GLY A 186 21.71 -19.93 2.41
CA GLY A 186 20.93 -20.97 1.74
C GLY A 186 19.54 -21.20 2.36
N ALA A 187 19.11 -20.32 3.26
CA ALA A 187 17.85 -20.44 3.98
C ALA A 187 16.73 -19.64 3.30
N THR A 188 15.48 -20.10 3.44
CA THR A 188 14.31 -19.27 3.15
C THR A 188 13.83 -18.63 4.44
N ILE A 189 13.74 -17.30 4.45
CA ILE A 189 13.16 -16.52 5.53
C ILE A 189 11.77 -16.01 5.11
N THR A 190 10.86 -15.90 6.06
CA THR A 190 9.55 -15.28 5.83
C THR A 190 9.52 -13.90 6.48
N ILE A 191 9.26 -12.88 5.67
CA ILE A 191 9.10 -11.48 6.09
C ILE A 191 7.72 -10.98 5.66
N THR A 192 7.31 -9.80 6.12
CA THR A 192 6.05 -9.17 5.69
C THR A 192 6.26 -8.25 4.48
N ALA A 193 5.20 -7.99 3.73
CA ALA A 193 5.19 -6.99 2.67
C ALA A 193 5.64 -5.61 3.19
N GLU A 194 5.22 -5.23 4.40
CA GLU A 194 5.69 -4.02 5.06
C GLU A 194 7.21 -4.01 5.29
N GLN A 195 7.78 -5.13 5.75
CA GLN A 195 9.24 -5.24 5.93
C GLN A 195 9.99 -5.17 4.60
N VAL A 196 9.43 -5.75 3.53
CA VAL A 196 9.98 -5.61 2.17
C VAL A 196 10.00 -4.13 1.77
N VAL A 197 8.88 -3.42 1.91
CA VAL A 197 8.78 -2.01 1.52
C VAL A 197 9.68 -1.13 2.39
N GLN A 198 9.84 -1.42 3.68
CA GLN A 198 10.78 -0.69 4.53
C GLN A 198 12.24 -0.91 4.13
N GLN A 199 12.59 -2.11 3.65
CA GLN A 199 13.95 -2.44 3.22
C GLN A 199 14.28 -1.91 1.82
N TYR A 200 13.31 -1.97 0.89
CA TYR A 200 13.53 -1.76 -0.54
C TYR A 200 12.79 -0.54 -1.12
N GLY A 201 11.92 0.08 -0.34
CA GLY A 201 11.08 1.21 -0.76
C GLY A 201 9.90 0.83 -1.66
N SER A 202 9.71 -0.46 -1.95
CA SER A 202 8.80 -0.94 -3.00
C SER A 202 8.48 -2.43 -2.84
N LEU A 203 7.38 -2.88 -3.45
CA LEU A 203 7.08 -4.31 -3.66
C LEU A 203 7.52 -4.83 -5.04
N TYR A 204 8.04 -3.95 -5.90
CA TYR A 204 8.54 -4.28 -7.22
C TYR A 204 9.97 -4.80 -7.14
N GLU A 205 10.27 -5.76 -8.01
CA GLU A 205 11.59 -6.31 -8.22
C GLU A 205 12.04 -5.99 -9.65
N GLY A 206 13.23 -5.40 -9.81
CA GLY A 206 13.74 -5.04 -11.14
C GLY A 206 12.82 -4.12 -11.95
N GLY A 207 11.89 -3.40 -11.30
CA GLY A 207 10.88 -2.55 -11.94
C GLY A 207 9.57 -3.24 -12.31
N TYR A 208 9.39 -4.52 -11.97
CA TYR A 208 8.16 -5.27 -12.27
C TYR A 208 7.65 -6.00 -11.04
N ILE A 209 6.34 -6.18 -10.96
CA ILE A 209 5.72 -7.13 -10.04
C ILE A 209 4.96 -8.13 -10.89
N SER A 210 5.46 -9.36 -10.91
CA SER A 210 4.81 -10.49 -11.56
C SER A 210 4.53 -11.54 -10.50
N LEU A 211 3.24 -11.79 -10.29
CA LEU A 211 2.76 -12.79 -9.36
C LEU A 211 2.14 -13.90 -10.19
N CYS A 212 2.64 -15.11 -10.00
CA CYS A 212 1.92 -16.26 -10.52
C CYS A 212 0.78 -16.61 -9.54
N THR A 213 -0.25 -17.32 -10.00
CA THR A 213 -1.29 -17.94 -9.15
C THR A 213 -1.30 -19.48 -9.21
N ILE A 214 -0.51 -20.09 -10.09
CA ILE A 214 -0.43 -21.55 -10.29
C ILE A 214 0.96 -22.07 -9.94
N GLY A 215 1.01 -23.11 -9.10
CA GLY A 215 2.26 -23.69 -8.57
C GLY A 215 3.01 -22.80 -7.57
N CYS A 216 2.67 -21.52 -7.51
CA CYS A 216 3.19 -20.53 -6.59
C CYS A 216 2.17 -20.22 -5.49
N ALA A 217 2.65 -19.96 -4.29
CA ALA A 217 1.81 -19.84 -3.12
C ALA A 217 1.21 -18.43 -2.91
N THR A 218 0.92 -17.68 -3.98
CA THR A 218 0.20 -16.41 -3.86
C THR A 218 -1.20 -16.69 -3.32
N SER A 219 -1.61 -16.00 -2.26
CA SER A 219 -2.88 -16.28 -1.56
C SER A 219 -3.67 -15.00 -1.36
N PHE A 220 -5.01 -15.13 -1.36
CA PHE A 220 -5.94 -14.02 -1.23
C PHE A 220 -6.86 -14.23 -0.01
N ASP A 221 -7.23 -13.15 0.67
CA ASP A 221 -8.32 -13.19 1.65
C ASP A 221 -9.70 -13.12 0.98
N ALA A 222 -10.76 -13.29 1.79
CA ALA A 222 -12.14 -13.26 1.33
C ALA A 222 -12.62 -11.89 0.81
N ASN A 223 -11.77 -10.85 0.85
CA ASN A 223 -12.00 -9.54 0.23
C ASN A 223 -11.16 -9.35 -1.05
N GLY A 224 -10.37 -10.36 -1.44
CA GLY A 224 -9.47 -10.34 -2.59
C GLY A 224 -8.12 -9.66 -2.31
N TYR A 225 -7.75 -9.43 -1.06
CA TYR A 225 -6.42 -8.89 -0.77
C TYR A 225 -5.38 -10.00 -0.78
N ILE A 226 -4.21 -9.71 -1.34
CA ILE A 226 -3.07 -10.62 -1.27
C ILE A 226 -2.59 -10.70 0.19
N THR A 227 -2.56 -11.92 0.72
CA THR A 227 -2.08 -12.26 2.08
C THR A 227 -0.77 -13.04 2.07
N LYS A 228 -0.35 -13.53 0.90
CA LYS A 228 0.97 -14.08 0.67
C LYS A 228 1.43 -13.71 -0.73
N LEU A 229 2.59 -13.08 -0.86
CA LEU A 229 3.19 -12.80 -2.16
C LEU A 229 4.18 -13.89 -2.52
N SER A 230 3.99 -14.47 -3.69
CA SER A 230 5.02 -15.25 -4.38
C SER A 230 5.64 -14.37 -5.46
N VAL A 231 6.53 -13.47 -5.05
CA VAL A 231 7.39 -12.75 -5.99
C VAL A 231 8.48 -13.72 -6.43
N HIS A 232 8.88 -13.68 -7.70
CA HIS A 232 9.97 -14.53 -8.22
C HIS A 232 11.31 -14.10 -7.63
N ALA A 233 11.50 -14.41 -6.34
CA ALA A 233 12.67 -14.21 -5.50
C ALA A 233 13.31 -12.81 -5.63
N PHE A 234 12.91 -11.85 -4.77
CA PHE A 234 13.64 -10.60 -4.54
C PHE A 234 15.16 -10.83 -4.46
N GLU A 235 15.85 -10.63 -5.58
CA GLU A 235 17.30 -10.79 -5.75
C GLU A 235 18.10 -9.79 -4.88
#